data_AF-A0A315XZ30-F1
#
_entry.id   AF-A0A315XZ30-F1
#
_cell.length_a   1.000
_cell.length_b   1.000
_cell.length_c   1.000
_cell.angle_alpha   90.00
_cell.angle_beta   90.00
_cell.angle_gamma   90.00
#
_symmetry.space_group_name_H-M   'P 1'
#
loop_
_entity.id
_entity.type
_entity.pdbx_description
1 polymer ?
#
loop_
_entity_poly.entity_id
_entity_poly.type
_entity_poly.pdbx_seq_one_letter_code
_entity_poly.pdbx_strand_id
1 'polypeptide(L)'
;MRFRYGTDIGLKREENQDAVRCEYFGHNVLAVVCDGMGGERAGKEASALAIEEFFQRFSADYKESLSDEDIRKLLISSISAANSVIYTRARFDFKNFGMGTTCVAAFVNKKTAFIANVGDSRAYLITDTGLVKITTDHNVASVLFEQGKITEEEMEVHPQKHMLVRAVGVEKTVLTDTFMLDYEDKISLLLCSDGLSGYCSDDEIYSVILNSDFDDVADELIKLALRKGGRDNVTVAVISD
;
A
#
# COMPACT_ATOMS: atom_id res chain seq x y z
N MET A 1 -1.02 13.68 -15.28
CA MET A 1 -1.10 12.91 -14.03
C MET A 1 -1.40 13.83 -12.88
N ARG A 2 -2.29 13.36 -12.03
CA ARG A 2 -2.73 13.98 -10.79
C ARG A 2 -2.93 12.89 -9.75
N PHE A 3 -2.86 13.26 -8.47
CA PHE A 3 -3.14 12.34 -7.38
C PHE A 3 -4.00 12.99 -6.29
N ARG A 4 -4.75 12.16 -5.57
CA ARG A 4 -5.33 12.49 -4.27
C ARG A 4 -5.00 11.38 -3.30
N TYR A 5 -4.76 11.72 -2.05
CA TYR A 5 -4.56 10.74 -1.00
C TYR A 5 -5.18 11.24 0.28
N GLY A 6 -5.50 10.32 1.17
CA GLY A 6 -6.09 10.62 2.47
C GLY A 6 -5.80 9.50 3.44
N THR A 7 -5.85 9.83 4.72
CA THR A 7 -5.73 8.87 5.82
C THR A 7 -6.64 9.32 6.96
N ASP A 8 -7.32 8.36 7.59
CA ASP A 8 -8.19 8.58 8.74
C ASP A 8 -7.94 7.50 9.79
N ILE A 9 -8.05 7.90 11.06
CA ILE A 9 -7.86 7.00 12.20
C ILE A 9 -8.93 5.90 12.30
N GLY A 10 -10.10 6.10 11.69
CA GLY A 10 -11.26 5.23 11.87
C GLY A 10 -12.05 5.57 13.13
N LEU A 11 -13.06 4.77 13.42
CA LEU A 11 -13.98 4.97 14.55
C LEU A 11 -13.65 4.10 15.78
N LYS A 12 -12.73 3.14 15.63
CA LYS A 12 -12.43 2.12 16.64
C LYS A 12 -10.98 2.10 17.12
N ARG A 13 -10.09 2.88 16.50
CA ARG A 13 -8.68 2.98 16.87
C ARG A 13 -8.41 4.26 17.66
N GLU A 14 -7.42 4.22 18.55
CA GLU A 14 -6.97 5.38 19.33
C GLU A 14 -5.80 6.12 18.69
N GLU A 15 -5.10 5.47 17.75
CA GLU A 15 -4.02 6.06 16.99
C GLU A 15 -4.12 5.67 15.51
N ASN A 16 -3.69 6.57 14.62
CA ASN A 16 -3.49 6.26 13.22
C ASN A 16 -2.07 5.73 13.01
N GLN A 17 -1.98 4.44 12.70
CA GLN A 17 -0.74 3.71 12.43
C GLN A 17 -0.45 3.60 10.94
N ASP A 18 -1.35 4.08 10.08
CA ASP A 18 -1.10 4.17 8.66
C ASP A 18 -0.29 5.43 8.31
N ALA A 19 0.42 5.36 7.19
CA ALA A 19 1.06 6.51 6.57
C ALA A 19 0.86 6.47 5.06
N VAL A 20 0.78 7.66 4.45
CA VAL A 20 0.70 7.83 3.00
C VAL A 20 1.48 9.06 2.56
N ARG A 21 2.14 8.95 1.41
CA ARG A 21 2.81 10.08 0.75
C ARG A 21 2.75 9.91 -0.75
N CYS A 22 2.37 11.00 -1.43
CA CYS A 22 2.39 11.10 -2.89
C CYS A 22 3.22 12.31 -3.30
N GLU A 23 4.11 12.16 -4.29
CA GLU A 23 4.92 13.26 -4.81
C GLU A 23 5.08 13.20 -6.33
N TYR A 24 5.29 14.38 -6.92
CA TYR A 24 5.69 14.51 -8.31
C TYR A 24 7.20 14.39 -8.44
N PHE A 25 7.65 13.54 -9.36
CA PHE A 25 9.03 13.43 -9.83
C PHE A 25 9.08 13.91 -11.28
N GLY A 26 9.17 15.23 -11.47
CA GLY A 26 8.96 15.87 -12.76
C GLY A 26 7.50 15.74 -13.20
N HIS A 27 7.26 15.03 -14.31
CA HIS A 27 5.91 14.69 -14.79
C HIS A 27 5.39 13.33 -14.30
N ASN A 28 6.21 12.59 -13.56
CA ASN A 28 5.88 11.27 -13.03
C ASN A 28 5.32 11.40 -11.61
N VAL A 29 4.60 10.39 -11.15
CA VAL A 29 4.02 10.35 -9.79
C VAL A 29 4.56 9.14 -9.05
N LEU A 30 4.95 9.34 -7.79
CA LEU A 30 5.21 8.27 -6.83
C LEU A 30 4.17 8.36 -5.70
N ALA A 31 3.47 7.26 -5.43
CA ALA A 31 2.61 7.11 -4.25
C ALA A 31 3.09 5.92 -3.42
N VAL A 32 3.06 6.06 -2.09
CA VAL A 32 3.37 4.99 -1.14
C VAL A 32 2.34 5.00 -0.02
N VAL A 33 1.81 3.83 0.31
CA VAL A 33 0.92 3.57 1.46
C VAL A 33 1.56 2.51 2.34
N CYS A 34 1.58 2.74 3.64
CA CYS A 34 2.12 1.87 4.66
C CYS A 34 1.12 1.71 5.80
N ASP A 35 0.85 0.47 6.21
CA ASP A 35 0.00 0.11 7.34
C ASP A 35 0.87 -0.47 8.46
N GLY A 36 0.95 0.27 9.56
CA GLY A 36 1.88 0.02 10.65
C GLY A 36 1.33 -0.95 11.71
N MET A 37 2.15 -1.91 12.11
CA MET A 37 1.83 -2.90 13.14
C MET A 37 2.92 -2.99 14.24
N GLY A 38 2.55 -3.57 15.38
CA GLY A 38 3.46 -3.76 16.53
C GLY A 38 2.96 -3.23 17.87
N GLY A 39 1.65 -2.97 18.01
CA GLY A 39 1.06 -2.28 19.17
C GLY A 39 1.05 -0.77 18.99
N GLU A 40 0.31 -0.05 19.84
CA GLU A 40 -0.13 1.34 19.59
C GLU A 40 0.99 2.29 19.10
N ARG A 41 2.14 2.37 19.79
CA ARG A 41 3.20 3.31 19.38
C ARG A 41 4.14 2.80 18.30
N ALA A 42 4.37 1.50 18.24
CA ALA A 42 5.38 0.94 17.34
C ALA A 42 4.90 0.96 15.88
N GLY A 43 3.61 0.70 15.63
CA GLY A 43 3.06 0.67 14.27
C GLY A 43 3.18 2.01 13.56
N LYS A 44 2.76 3.10 14.21
CA LYS A 44 2.88 4.46 13.66
C LYS A 44 4.32 4.87 13.39
N GLU A 45 5.25 4.52 14.28
CA GLU A 45 6.67 4.79 14.03
C GLU A 45 7.19 3.97 12.84
N ALA A 46 6.75 2.72 12.69
CA ALA A 46 7.13 1.86 11.57
C ALA A 46 6.70 2.43 10.22
N SER A 47 5.42 2.75 10.06
CA SER A 47 4.87 3.21 8.78
C SER A 47 5.42 4.59 8.38
N ALA A 48 5.56 5.50 9.34
CA ALA A 48 6.18 6.81 9.11
C ALA A 48 7.64 6.68 8.67
N LEU A 49 8.43 5.86 9.37
CA LEU A 49 9.84 5.63 9.06
C LEU A 49 10.00 4.90 7.72
N ALA A 50 9.08 3.99 7.36
CA ALA A 50 9.10 3.35 6.06
C ALA A 50 8.93 4.35 4.92
N ILE A 51 7.96 5.26 5.02
CA ILE A 51 7.76 6.30 4.01
C ILE A 51 8.97 7.23 3.94
N GLU A 52 9.50 7.67 5.07
CA GLU A 52 10.65 8.57 5.10
C GLU A 52 11.86 7.97 4.39
N GLU A 53 12.27 6.76 4.81
CA GLU A 53 13.43 6.06 4.25
C GLU A 53 13.21 5.66 2.79
N PHE A 54 11.99 5.25 2.42
CA PHE A 54 11.64 4.94 1.04
C PHE A 54 11.87 6.17 0.16
N PHE A 55 11.28 7.32 0.51
CA PHE A 55 11.39 8.53 -0.30
C PHE A 55 12.81 9.09 -0.32
N GLN A 56 13.53 9.01 0.81
CA GLN A 56 14.94 9.41 0.86
C GLN A 56 15.78 8.57 -0.11
N ARG A 57 15.63 7.24 -0.08
CA ARG A 57 16.37 6.34 -0.96
C ARG A 57 15.98 6.52 -2.43
N PHE A 58 14.68 6.61 -2.71
CA PHE A 58 14.17 6.79 -4.06
C PHE A 58 14.67 8.11 -4.68
N SER A 59 14.53 9.22 -3.94
CA SER A 59 14.89 10.56 -4.43
C SER A 59 16.39 10.74 -4.65
N ALA A 60 17.23 10.09 -3.83
CA ALA A 60 18.68 10.19 -3.96
C ALA A 60 19.20 9.55 -5.26
N ASP A 61 18.56 8.48 -5.71
CA ASP A 61 19.04 7.65 -6.83
C ASP A 61 18.21 7.83 -8.12
N TYR A 62 17.02 8.44 -8.03
CA TYR A 62 16.13 8.65 -9.17
C TYR A 62 16.73 9.60 -10.22
N LYS A 63 16.60 9.20 -11.49
CA LYS A 63 16.90 10.03 -12.66
C LYS A 63 15.85 9.76 -13.74
N GLU A 64 15.43 10.78 -14.48
CA GLU A 64 14.44 10.63 -15.56
C GLU A 64 14.90 9.66 -16.67
N SER A 65 16.21 9.45 -16.81
CA SER A 65 16.81 8.57 -17.81
C SER A 65 16.93 7.11 -17.37
N LEU A 66 16.43 6.73 -16.19
CA LEU A 66 16.48 5.34 -15.72
C LEU A 66 15.65 4.45 -16.65
N SER A 67 16.15 3.23 -16.88
CA SER A 67 15.39 2.20 -17.59
C SER A 67 14.27 1.65 -16.70
N ASP A 68 13.28 0.99 -17.31
CA ASP A 68 12.18 0.34 -16.59
C ASP A 68 12.69 -0.67 -15.54
N GLU A 69 13.74 -1.42 -15.88
CA GLU A 69 14.37 -2.36 -14.94
C GLU A 69 15.09 -1.65 -13.79
N ASP A 70 15.70 -0.48 -14.04
CA ASP A 70 16.36 0.30 -12.99
C ASP A 70 15.34 0.97 -12.06
N ILE A 71 14.19 1.40 -12.58
CA ILE A 71 13.06 1.89 -11.76
C ILE A 71 12.55 0.77 -10.86
N ARG A 72 12.37 -0.45 -11.41
CA ARG A 72 11.96 -1.62 -10.63
C ARG A 72 12.95 -1.94 -9.51
N LYS A 73 14.26 -1.93 -9.80
CA LYS A 73 15.32 -2.10 -8.79
C LYS A 73 15.32 -0.97 -7.77
N LEU A 74 15.03 0.26 -8.19
CA LEU A 74 14.98 1.41 -7.30
C LEU A 74 13.85 1.25 -6.27
N LEU A 75 12.65 0.83 -6.68
CA LEU A 75 11.55 0.50 -5.77
C LEU A 75 11.96 -0.58 -4.75
N ILE A 76 12.52 -1.70 -5.22
CA ILE A 76 13.01 -2.79 -4.35
C ILE A 76 14.06 -2.27 -3.36
N SER A 77 15.02 -1.47 -3.82
CA SER A 77 16.08 -0.95 -2.97
C SER A 77 15.57 0.06 -1.94
N SER A 78 14.50 0.79 -2.26
CA SER A 78 13.85 1.76 -1.36
C SER A 78 13.10 1.05 -0.23
N ILE A 79 12.36 -0.03 -0.55
CA ILE A 79 11.74 -0.89 0.47
C ILE A 79 12.80 -1.60 1.32
N SER A 80 13.89 -2.07 0.70
CA SER A 80 15.00 -2.72 1.42
C SER A 80 15.71 -1.77 2.40
N ALA A 81 15.87 -0.50 2.01
CA ALA A 81 16.40 0.54 2.90
C ALA A 81 15.48 0.74 4.11
N ALA A 82 14.18 0.97 3.88
CA ALA A 82 13.18 1.05 4.94
C ALA A 82 13.19 -0.18 5.87
N ASN A 83 13.25 -1.39 5.30
CA ASN A 83 13.34 -2.64 6.06
C ASN A 83 14.55 -2.66 7.00
N SER A 84 15.72 -2.28 6.49
CA SER A 84 16.97 -2.30 7.25
C SER A 84 16.92 -1.35 8.44
N VAL A 85 16.36 -0.16 8.24
CA VAL A 85 16.24 0.85 9.29
C VAL A 85 15.23 0.42 10.36
N ILE A 86 14.03 -0.01 9.94
CA ILE A 86 12.98 -0.46 10.87
C ILE A 86 13.42 -1.71 11.64
N TYR A 87 14.01 -2.70 10.98
CA TYR A 87 14.52 -3.91 11.62
C TYR A 87 15.60 -3.59 12.66
N THR A 88 16.50 -2.66 12.33
CA THR A 88 17.54 -2.22 13.26
C THR A 88 16.91 -1.52 14.46
N ARG A 89 15.98 -0.59 14.23
CA ARG A 89 15.27 0.16 15.28
C ARG A 89 14.50 -0.76 16.23
N ALA A 90 13.78 -1.75 15.69
CA ALA A 90 13.00 -2.73 16.44
C ALA A 90 13.86 -3.58 17.39
N ARG A 91 15.14 -3.78 17.07
CA ARG A 91 16.10 -4.56 17.88
C ARG A 91 16.76 -3.74 18.99
N PHE A 92 16.86 -2.42 18.85
CA PHE A 92 17.55 -1.56 19.82
C PHE A 92 16.65 -1.01 20.93
N ASP A 93 15.33 -1.01 20.75
CA ASP A 93 14.37 -0.58 21.77
C ASP A 93 13.36 -1.69 22.07
N PHE A 94 13.33 -2.17 23.32
CA PHE A 94 12.37 -3.19 23.78
C PHE A 94 10.91 -2.74 23.58
N LYS A 95 10.63 -1.44 23.55
CA LYS A 95 9.29 -0.91 23.27
C LYS A 95 8.87 -1.03 21.81
N ASN A 96 9.83 -1.25 20.92
CA ASN A 96 9.61 -1.39 19.47
C ASN A 96 9.79 -2.85 19.02
N PHE A 97 9.81 -3.80 19.95
CA PHE A 97 9.92 -5.21 19.62
C PHE A 97 8.67 -5.67 18.84
N GLY A 98 8.86 -6.12 17.61
CA GLY A 98 7.76 -6.48 16.70
C GLY A 98 7.21 -5.31 15.88
N MET A 99 7.89 -4.15 15.88
CA MET A 99 7.62 -3.05 14.96
C MET A 99 7.75 -3.52 13.51
N GLY A 100 6.72 -3.26 12.71
CA GLY A 100 6.73 -3.56 11.29
C GLY A 100 5.63 -2.81 10.57
N THR A 101 5.65 -2.84 9.25
CA THR A 101 4.63 -2.18 8.44
C THR A 101 4.47 -2.90 7.11
N THR A 102 3.30 -2.78 6.49
CA THR A 102 3.17 -3.04 5.06
C THR A 102 3.84 -1.90 4.28
N CYS A 103 4.03 -2.11 2.98
CA CYS A 103 4.42 -1.08 2.03
C CYS A 103 3.92 -1.47 0.64
N VAL A 104 2.99 -0.68 0.10
CA VAL A 104 2.61 -0.71 -1.31
C VAL A 104 2.99 0.62 -1.95
N ALA A 105 3.72 0.56 -3.05
CA ALA A 105 4.22 1.73 -3.76
C ALA A 105 3.88 1.63 -5.25
N ALA A 106 3.56 2.77 -5.87
CA ALA A 106 3.35 2.89 -7.31
C ALA A 106 4.09 4.11 -7.85
N PHE A 107 5.01 3.86 -8.78
CA PHE A 107 5.65 4.89 -9.59
C PHE A 107 5.05 4.83 -11.00
N VAL A 108 4.46 5.93 -11.46
CA VAL A 108 3.82 6.02 -12.76
C VAL A 108 4.60 7.02 -13.61
N ASN A 109 5.24 6.52 -14.66
CA ASN A 109 5.86 7.35 -15.69
C ASN A 109 4.94 7.45 -16.91
N LYS A 110 5.32 8.20 -17.94
CA LYS A 110 4.50 8.44 -19.15
C LYS A 110 3.90 7.19 -19.83
N LYS A 111 4.50 6.01 -19.69
CA LYS A 111 4.12 4.79 -20.45
C LYS A 111 3.89 3.56 -19.57
N THR A 112 4.39 3.57 -18.34
CA THR A 112 4.45 2.39 -17.51
C THR A 112 4.20 2.75 -16.05
N ALA A 113 3.39 1.94 -15.38
CA ALA A 113 3.28 1.92 -13.93
C ALA A 113 4.11 0.78 -13.35
N PHE A 114 4.90 1.10 -12.32
CA PHE A 114 5.72 0.17 -11.56
C PHE A 114 5.17 0.10 -10.15
N ILE A 115 4.75 -1.10 -9.75
CA ILE A 115 4.19 -1.35 -8.43
C ILE A 115 5.15 -2.23 -7.65
N ALA A 116 5.34 -1.93 -6.37
CA ALA A 116 6.07 -2.79 -5.44
C ALA A 116 5.20 -3.04 -4.19
N ASN A 117 5.15 -4.28 -3.72
CA ASN A 117 4.33 -4.65 -2.56
C ASN A 117 5.06 -5.53 -1.56
N VAL A 118 4.84 -5.22 -0.28
CA VAL A 118 5.13 -6.05 0.88
C VAL A 118 3.99 -5.89 1.89
N GLY A 119 3.14 -6.90 2.01
CA GLY A 119 2.07 -6.94 3.01
C GLY A 119 0.74 -7.23 2.33
N ASP A 120 -0.35 -6.86 2.99
CA ASP A 120 -1.73 -7.02 2.49
C ASP A 120 -2.41 -5.69 2.14
N SER A 121 -1.71 -4.55 2.26
CA SER A 121 -2.09 -3.34 1.53
C SER A 121 -2.07 -3.60 0.03
N ARG A 122 -2.98 -2.96 -0.70
CA ARG A 122 -3.29 -3.35 -2.08
C ARG A 122 -3.05 -2.22 -3.07
N ALA A 123 -2.68 -2.60 -4.29
CA ALA A 123 -2.81 -1.75 -5.47
C ALA A 123 -3.83 -2.35 -6.43
N TYR A 124 -4.67 -1.49 -7.00
CA TYR A 124 -5.71 -1.82 -7.98
C TYR A 124 -5.53 -0.97 -9.23
N LEU A 125 -5.74 -1.58 -10.39
CA LEU A 125 -6.00 -0.87 -11.64
C LEU A 125 -7.49 -0.53 -11.71
N ILE A 126 -7.80 0.74 -11.91
CA ILE A 126 -9.16 1.22 -12.14
C ILE A 126 -9.42 1.17 -13.64
N THR A 127 -10.35 0.32 -14.06
CA THR A 127 -10.76 0.18 -15.48
C THR A 127 -12.16 0.74 -15.68
N ASP A 128 -12.62 0.83 -16.93
CA ASP A 128 -13.98 1.26 -17.26
C ASP A 128 -15.07 0.29 -16.75
N THR A 129 -14.71 -0.93 -16.36
CA THR A 129 -15.65 -1.97 -15.94
C THR A 129 -15.50 -2.41 -14.49
N GLY A 130 -14.49 -1.93 -13.76
CA GLY A 130 -14.25 -2.34 -12.38
C GLY A 130 -12.82 -2.18 -11.91
N LEU A 131 -12.56 -2.67 -10.70
CA LEU A 131 -11.22 -2.75 -10.13
C LEU A 131 -10.58 -4.10 -10.47
N VAL A 132 -9.32 -4.06 -10.87
CA VAL A 132 -8.49 -5.25 -11.06
C VAL A 132 -7.37 -5.20 -10.02
N LYS A 133 -7.38 -6.10 -9.05
CA LYS A 133 -6.33 -6.19 -8.04
C LYS A 133 -5.00 -6.58 -8.70
N ILE A 134 -3.97 -5.76 -8.49
CA ILE A 134 -2.62 -5.96 -9.05
C ILE A 134 -1.78 -6.81 -8.10
N THR A 135 -1.87 -6.50 -6.80
CA THR A 135 -1.02 -7.09 -5.76
C THR A 135 -1.61 -8.38 -5.21
N THR A 136 -0.73 -9.29 -4.78
CA THR A 136 -1.10 -10.43 -3.95
C THR A 136 -0.86 -10.10 -2.48
N ASP A 137 -1.83 -10.37 -1.63
CA ASP A 137 -1.75 -10.12 -0.20
C ASP A 137 -0.78 -11.11 0.46
N HIS A 138 0.13 -10.62 1.30
CA HIS A 138 1.06 -11.46 2.05
C HIS A 138 0.51 -11.83 3.43
N ASN A 139 -0.62 -12.53 3.48
CA ASN A 139 -1.22 -13.04 4.71
C ASN A 139 -1.43 -14.57 4.68
N VAL A 140 -1.77 -15.15 5.84
CA VAL A 140 -1.95 -16.60 5.99
C VAL A 140 -3.06 -17.14 5.08
N ALA A 141 -4.17 -16.41 4.93
CA ALA A 141 -5.28 -16.87 4.11
C ALA A 141 -4.89 -16.97 2.63
N SER A 142 -4.18 -15.97 2.10
CA SER A 142 -3.67 -15.99 0.72
C SER A 142 -2.69 -17.13 0.47
N VAL A 143 -1.78 -17.41 1.42
CA VAL A 143 -0.87 -18.56 1.31
C VAL A 143 -1.62 -19.90 1.28
N LEU A 144 -2.69 -20.05 2.07
CA LEU A 144 -3.50 -21.27 2.05
C LEU A 144 -4.26 -21.43 0.73
N PHE A 145 -4.78 -20.33 0.17
CA PHE A 145 -5.46 -20.31 -1.11
C PHE A 145 -4.50 -20.69 -2.25
N GLU A 146 -3.30 -20.10 -2.30
CA GLU A 146 -2.27 -20.44 -3.29
C GLU A 146 -1.84 -21.92 -3.24
N GLN A 147 -1.89 -22.53 -2.05
CA GLN A 147 -1.60 -23.95 -1.85
C GLN A 147 -2.79 -24.87 -2.22
N GLY A 148 -3.92 -24.31 -2.66
CA GLY A 148 -5.15 -25.05 -2.97
C GLY A 148 -5.82 -25.67 -1.73
N LYS A 149 -5.54 -25.14 -0.52
CA LYS A 149 -6.07 -25.66 0.74
C LYS A 149 -7.42 -25.07 1.12
N ILE A 150 -7.73 -23.88 0.61
CA ILE A 150 -9.02 -23.20 0.80
C ILE A 150 -9.48 -22.60 -0.52
N THR A 151 -10.77 -22.32 -0.64
CA THR A 151 -11.35 -21.58 -1.77
C THR A 151 -11.20 -20.07 -1.60
N GLU A 152 -11.48 -19.32 -2.66
CA GLU A 152 -11.50 -17.85 -2.62
C GLU A 152 -12.58 -17.34 -1.64
N GLU A 153 -13.76 -17.96 -1.63
CA GLU A 153 -14.83 -17.64 -0.67
C GLU A 153 -14.39 -17.88 0.79
N GLU A 154 -13.63 -18.95 1.04
CA GLU A 154 -13.10 -19.27 2.36
C GLU A 154 -11.99 -18.30 2.79
N MET A 155 -11.18 -17.82 1.83
CA MET A 155 -10.11 -16.85 2.08
C MET A 155 -10.66 -15.53 2.65
N GLU A 156 -11.77 -15.03 2.09
CA GLU A 156 -12.40 -13.75 2.47
C GLU A 156 -12.94 -13.73 3.92
N VAL A 157 -13.35 -14.90 4.43
CA VAL A 157 -13.90 -15.06 5.79
C VAL A 157 -12.92 -15.76 6.74
N HIS A 158 -11.70 -16.05 6.29
CA HIS A 158 -10.75 -16.82 7.08
C HIS A 158 -10.36 -16.08 8.37
N PRO A 159 -10.34 -16.73 9.54
CA PRO A 159 -10.05 -16.08 10.81
C PRO A 159 -8.63 -15.48 10.90
N GLN A 160 -7.72 -15.94 10.06
CA GLN A 160 -6.32 -15.45 10.00
C GLN A 160 -6.04 -14.57 8.78
N LYS A 161 -7.06 -13.99 8.13
CA LYS A 161 -6.86 -13.15 6.94
C LYS A 161 -6.04 -11.87 7.18
N HIS A 162 -6.01 -11.37 8.41
CA HIS A 162 -5.17 -10.23 8.81
C HIS A 162 -3.80 -10.65 9.40
N MET A 163 -3.47 -11.96 9.38
CA MET A 163 -2.18 -12.43 9.89
C MET A 163 -1.14 -12.37 8.79
N LEU A 164 -0.32 -11.32 8.80
CA LEU A 164 0.75 -11.13 7.82
C LEU A 164 1.81 -12.23 7.91
N VAL A 165 2.22 -12.73 6.74
CA VAL A 165 3.39 -13.62 6.57
C VAL A 165 4.62 -12.86 6.06
N ARG A 166 4.44 -11.62 5.58
CA ARG A 166 5.52 -10.75 5.12
C ARG A 166 5.24 -9.30 5.46
N ALA A 167 6.22 -8.63 6.06
CA ALA A 167 6.16 -7.22 6.37
C ALA A 167 7.56 -6.58 6.41
N VAL A 168 7.60 -5.27 6.22
CA VAL A 168 8.82 -4.46 6.29
C VAL A 168 9.24 -4.30 7.75
N GLY A 169 10.50 -4.59 8.03
CA GLY A 169 11.16 -4.37 9.32
C GLY A 169 11.06 -5.52 10.33
N VAL A 170 10.32 -6.58 10.02
CA VAL A 170 10.17 -7.76 10.90
C VAL A 170 11.38 -8.69 10.78
N GLU A 171 11.82 -8.96 9.54
CA GLU A 171 12.99 -9.78 9.25
C GLU A 171 14.17 -8.94 8.75
N LYS A 172 15.38 -9.50 8.84
CA LYS A 172 16.60 -8.81 8.41
C LYS A 172 16.57 -8.42 6.93
N THR A 173 15.89 -9.22 6.12
CA THR A 173 15.70 -9.00 4.68
C THR A 173 14.24 -9.22 4.35
N VAL A 174 13.73 -8.50 3.35
CA VAL A 174 12.35 -8.64 2.90
C VAL A 174 12.31 -8.88 1.40
N LEU A 175 11.50 -9.87 0.99
CA LEU A 175 11.22 -10.12 -0.41
C LEU A 175 10.14 -9.13 -0.89
N THR A 176 10.44 -8.39 -1.95
CA THR A 176 9.49 -7.43 -2.54
C THR A 176 8.91 -8.00 -3.82
N ASP A 177 7.59 -8.00 -3.91
CA ASP A 177 6.89 -8.35 -5.15
C ASP A 177 6.81 -7.11 -6.03
N THR A 178 7.08 -7.25 -7.34
CA THR A 178 7.05 -6.12 -8.28
C THR A 178 6.19 -6.43 -9.48
N PHE A 179 5.38 -5.46 -9.89
CA PHE A 179 4.48 -5.55 -11.04
C PHE A 179 4.75 -4.39 -11.98
N MET A 180 4.56 -4.62 -13.28
CA MET A 180 4.77 -3.63 -14.32
C MET A 180 3.58 -3.65 -15.26
N LEU A 181 2.98 -2.49 -15.49
CA LEU A 181 1.82 -2.31 -16.34
C LEU A 181 2.14 -1.26 -17.40
N ASP A 182 2.26 -1.70 -18.64
CA ASP A 182 2.36 -0.79 -19.78
C ASP A 182 0.97 -0.26 -20.15
N TYR A 183 0.91 1.01 -20.52
CA TYR A 183 -0.33 1.67 -20.92
C TYR A 183 -0.06 2.71 -22.03
N GLU A 184 -1.05 2.91 -22.91
CA GLU A 184 -0.89 3.81 -24.07
C GLU A 184 -1.44 5.21 -23.81
N ASP A 185 -2.65 5.32 -23.27
CA ASP A 185 -3.37 6.59 -23.13
C ASP A 185 -3.57 6.99 -21.68
N LYS A 186 -4.37 6.19 -20.94
CA LYS A 186 -4.84 6.52 -19.60
C LYS A 186 -4.50 5.42 -18.63
N ILE A 187 -4.19 5.81 -17.41
CA ILE A 187 -3.99 4.90 -16.29
C ILE A 187 -4.55 5.54 -15.05
N SER A 188 -5.32 4.75 -14.29
CA SER A 188 -5.81 5.14 -12.99
C SER A 188 -5.55 4.01 -11.99
N LEU A 189 -4.93 4.34 -10.88
CA LEU A 189 -4.53 3.39 -9.84
C LEU A 189 -5.13 3.80 -8.51
N LEU A 190 -5.53 2.81 -7.71
CA LEU A 190 -5.84 2.97 -6.29
C LEU A 190 -4.83 2.16 -5.48
N LEU A 191 -4.20 2.80 -4.50
CA LEU A 191 -3.45 2.14 -3.43
C LEU A 191 -4.24 2.31 -2.13
N CYS A 192 -4.36 1.27 -1.31
CA CYS A 192 -5.06 1.37 -0.03
C CYS A 192 -4.51 0.41 1.04
N SER A 193 -4.68 0.79 2.31
CA SER A 193 -4.54 -0.12 3.45
C SER A 193 -5.73 -1.09 3.54
N ASP A 194 -5.63 -2.09 4.41
CA ASP A 194 -6.68 -3.09 4.59
C ASP A 194 -7.95 -2.48 5.25
N GLY A 195 -7.84 -1.31 5.88
CA GLY A 195 -8.98 -0.56 6.40
C GLY A 195 -10.00 -0.15 5.34
N LEU A 196 -9.61 -0.08 4.05
CA LEU A 196 -10.56 0.03 2.95
C LEU A 196 -10.98 -1.35 2.44
N SER A 197 -10.03 -2.11 1.88
CA SER A 197 -10.30 -3.35 1.12
C SER A 197 -10.74 -4.54 1.99
N GLY A 198 -10.49 -4.49 3.29
CA GLY A 198 -10.94 -5.50 4.26
C GLY A 198 -12.40 -5.35 4.70
N TYR A 199 -13.01 -4.18 4.44
CA TYR A 199 -14.37 -3.84 4.91
C TYR A 199 -15.33 -3.37 3.81
N CYS A 200 -14.82 -3.03 2.63
CA CYS A 200 -15.59 -2.61 1.47
C CYS A 200 -15.32 -3.57 0.31
N SER A 201 -16.35 -3.97 -0.44
CA SER A 201 -16.13 -4.79 -1.63
C SER A 201 -15.55 -3.95 -2.77
N ASP A 202 -14.87 -4.63 -3.71
CA ASP A 202 -14.31 -3.97 -4.90
C ASP A 202 -15.39 -3.20 -5.70
N ASP A 203 -16.61 -3.74 -5.80
CA ASP A 203 -17.75 -3.06 -6.44
C ASP A 203 -18.18 -1.77 -5.72
N GLU A 204 -18.15 -1.77 -4.38
CA GLU A 204 -18.50 -0.57 -3.59
C GLU A 204 -17.44 0.51 -3.73
N ILE A 205 -16.17 0.12 -3.70
CA ILE A 205 -15.02 1.02 -3.92
C ILE A 205 -15.10 1.60 -5.33
N TYR A 206 -15.33 0.75 -6.34
CA TYR A 206 -15.46 1.17 -7.73
C TYR A 206 -16.61 2.16 -7.94
N SER A 207 -17.77 1.87 -7.34
CA SER A 207 -18.94 2.74 -7.42
C SER A 207 -18.65 4.12 -6.82
N VAL A 208 -17.91 4.21 -5.71
CA VAL A 208 -17.50 5.51 -5.15
C VAL A 208 -16.57 6.25 -6.11
N ILE A 209 -15.59 5.57 -6.70
CA ILE A 209 -14.66 6.19 -7.65
C ILE A 209 -15.41 6.76 -8.87
N LEU A 210 -16.37 6.03 -9.42
CA LEU A 210 -17.16 6.46 -10.57
C LEU A 210 -18.06 7.66 -10.29
N ASN A 211 -18.59 7.78 -9.07
CA ASN A 211 -19.59 8.79 -8.71
C ASN A 211 -19.00 10.00 -7.99
N SER A 212 -17.69 10.03 -7.76
CA SER A 212 -17.00 11.12 -7.08
C SER A 212 -16.19 11.95 -8.07
N ASP A 213 -16.14 13.26 -7.83
CA ASP A 213 -15.15 14.10 -8.49
C ASP A 213 -13.75 13.70 -8.03
N PHE A 214 -12.77 13.79 -8.93
CA PHE A 214 -11.40 13.37 -8.61
C PHE A 214 -10.83 14.10 -7.39
N ASP A 215 -11.25 15.35 -7.15
CA ASP A 215 -10.75 16.14 -6.03
C ASP A 215 -11.23 15.62 -4.67
N ASP A 216 -12.40 14.96 -4.64
CA ASP A 216 -13.05 14.46 -3.42
C ASP A 216 -12.93 12.93 -3.27
N VAL A 217 -12.40 12.22 -4.29
CA VAL A 217 -12.41 10.75 -4.35
C VAL A 217 -11.75 10.08 -3.14
N ALA A 218 -10.64 10.64 -2.64
CA ALA A 218 -9.94 10.09 -1.47
C ALA A 218 -10.81 10.21 -0.21
N ASP A 219 -11.46 11.35 -0.02
CA ASP A 219 -12.33 11.60 1.12
C ASP A 219 -13.61 10.74 1.05
N GLU A 220 -14.18 10.55 -0.14
CA GLU A 220 -15.37 9.70 -0.31
C GLU A 220 -15.07 8.22 -0.08
N LEU A 221 -13.88 7.74 -0.47
CA LEU A 221 -13.42 6.38 -0.16
C LEU A 221 -13.22 6.18 1.35
N ILE A 222 -12.64 7.16 2.04
CA ILE A 222 -12.54 7.13 3.50
C ILE A 222 -13.92 7.11 4.14
N LYS A 223 -14.83 7.99 3.71
CA LYS A 223 -16.21 8.02 4.22
C LYS A 223 -16.94 6.69 3.98
N LEU A 224 -16.69 6.00 2.87
CA LEU A 224 -17.21 4.65 2.63
C LEU A 224 -16.78 3.68 3.73
N ALA A 225 -15.48 3.59 4.02
CA ALA A 225 -14.96 2.72 5.07
C ALA A 225 -15.49 3.09 6.46
N LEU A 226 -15.62 4.39 6.76
CA LEU A 226 -16.22 4.87 8.01
C LEU A 226 -17.69 4.45 8.13
N ARG A 227 -18.48 4.54 7.05
CA ARG A 227 -19.87 4.06 7.02
C ARG A 227 -20.00 2.55 7.22
N LYS A 228 -18.97 1.77 6.84
CA LYS A 228 -18.86 0.32 7.11
C LYS A 228 -18.44 0.00 8.54
N GLY A 229 -18.27 1.02 9.37
CA GLY A 229 -18.02 0.91 10.81
C GLY A 229 -16.65 1.42 11.25
N GLY A 230 -15.76 1.81 10.31
CA GLY A 230 -14.45 2.41 10.61
C GLY A 230 -13.65 1.59 11.61
N ARG A 231 -13.54 0.28 11.37
CA ARG A 231 -12.98 -0.66 12.34
C ARG A 231 -11.45 -0.60 12.41
N ASP A 232 -10.83 -0.04 11.38
CA ASP A 232 -9.39 0.16 11.32
C ASP A 232 -9.02 1.57 10.84
N ASN A 233 -7.72 1.88 10.88
CA ASN A 233 -7.16 3.02 10.14
C ASN A 233 -7.43 2.83 8.65
N VAL A 234 -7.77 3.91 7.94
CA VAL A 234 -8.15 3.84 6.52
C VAL A 234 -7.29 4.81 5.75
N THR A 235 -6.53 4.29 4.80
CA THR A 235 -5.60 5.09 4.00
C THR A 235 -5.71 4.75 2.54
N VAL A 236 -5.75 5.79 1.70
CA VAL A 236 -5.92 5.66 0.25
C VAL A 236 -5.02 6.64 -0.49
N ALA A 237 -4.56 6.23 -1.68
CA ALA A 237 -3.95 7.09 -2.67
C ALA A 237 -4.48 6.72 -4.06
N VAL A 238 -5.04 7.70 -4.76
CA VAL A 238 -5.57 7.57 -6.11
C VAL A 238 -4.69 8.37 -7.06
N ILE A 239 -4.19 7.71 -8.10
CA ILE A 239 -3.44 8.31 -9.20
C ILE A 239 -4.30 8.22 -10.45
N SER A 240 -4.36 9.29 -11.24
CA SER A 240 -5.09 9.32 -12.51
C SER A 240 -4.37 10.24 -13.51
N ASP A 241 -4.70 10.12 -14.80
CA ASP A 241 -4.21 11.02 -15.84
C ASP A 241 -4.57 12.49 -15.61
#